data_AF-A0A7K2MW33-F1
#
_entry.id   AF-A0A7K2MW33-F1
#
_cell.length_a   1.000
_cell.length_b   1.000
_cell.length_c   1.000
_cell.angle_alpha   90.00
_cell.angle_beta   90.00
_cell.angle_gamma   90.00
#
_symmetry.space_group_name_H-M   'P 1'
#
loop_
_entity.id
_entity.type
_entity.pdbx_description
1 polymer ?
#
loop_
_entity_poly.entity_id
_entity_poly.type
_entity_poly.pdbx_seq_one_letter_code
_entity_poly.pdbx_strand_id
1 'polypeptide(L)'
;MSATPTTPPPALRPYLTARHDLLWQEADAFAAEHVAPRAARMDAAPGRVERKVADLMAARRWFAVTVPAVFGGLGAGHVARTVLVHRIARVSAAAAAI
;
A
#
# COMPACT_ATOMS: atom_id res chain seq x y z
N MET A 1 -5.30 2.13 17.87
CA MET A 1 -4.08 2.95 17.76
C MET A 1 -4.20 3.77 16.50
N SER A 2 -4.45 5.09 16.61
CA SER A 2 -4.51 5.97 15.44
C SER A 2 -3.12 6.00 14.79
N ALA A 3 -3.00 5.48 13.58
CA ALA A 3 -1.77 5.60 12.82
C ALA A 3 -1.65 7.05 12.36
N THR A 4 -0.79 7.82 13.02
CA THR A 4 -0.44 9.17 12.55
C THR A 4 0.10 9.03 11.12
N PRO A 5 -0.47 9.72 10.12
CA PRO A 5 0.07 9.70 8.77
C PRO A 5 1.52 10.14 8.85
N THR A 6 2.44 9.26 8.46
CA THR A 6 3.87 9.52 8.65
C THR A 6 4.37 10.25 7.42
N THR A 7 4.99 11.42 7.57
CA THR A 7 5.75 12.01 6.45
C THR A 7 6.95 11.10 6.12
N PRO A 8 7.31 10.91 4.84
CA PRO A 8 8.51 10.18 4.48
C PRO A 8 9.76 10.79 5.16
N PRO A 9 10.74 9.98 5.58
CA PRO A 9 11.98 10.48 6.16
C PRO A 9 12.67 11.50 5.23
N PRO A 10 13.26 12.58 5.76
CA PRO A 10 13.93 13.59 4.95
C PRO A 10 15.00 13.03 4.00
N ALA A 11 15.67 11.95 4.39
CA ALA A 11 16.67 11.26 3.58
C ALA A 11 16.12 10.67 2.26
N LEU A 12 14.81 10.44 2.16
CA LEU A 12 14.18 9.91 0.94
C LEU A 12 13.75 11.01 -0.05
N ARG A 13 13.74 12.28 0.35
CA ARG A 13 13.25 13.41 -0.48
C ARG A 13 13.84 13.47 -1.89
N PRO A 14 15.14 13.22 -2.13
CA PRO A 14 15.68 13.24 -3.49
C PRO A 14 15.06 12.21 -4.44
N TYR A 15 14.41 11.17 -3.90
CA TYR A 15 13.82 10.07 -4.65
C TYR A 15 12.28 10.12 -4.70
N LEU A 16 11.68 11.04 -3.94
CA LEU A 16 10.24 11.17 -3.82
C LEU A 16 9.74 12.41 -4.58
N THR A 17 8.55 12.26 -5.14
CA THR A 17 7.80 13.36 -5.76
C THR A 17 6.59 13.66 -4.86
N ALA A 18 5.93 14.80 -5.06
CA ALA A 18 4.69 15.10 -4.34
C ALA A 18 3.62 13.98 -4.51
N ARG A 19 3.59 13.29 -5.65
CA ARG A 19 2.70 12.14 -5.87
C ARG A 19 3.09 10.94 -5.00
N HIS A 20 4.39 10.72 -4.78
CA HIS A 20 4.85 9.67 -3.86
C HIS A 20 4.50 10.02 -2.41
N ASP A 21 4.59 11.28 -2.01
CA ASP A 21 4.24 11.73 -0.66
C ASP A 21 2.73 11.54 -0.39
N LEU A 22 1.87 11.88 -1.35
CA LEU A 22 0.44 11.61 -1.27
C LEU A 22 0.15 10.11 -1.17
N LEU A 23 0.75 9.30 -2.04
CA LEU A 23 0.58 7.84 -2.02
C LEU A 23 1.05 7.23 -0.69
N TRP A 24 2.09 7.78 -0.08
CA TRP A 24 2.57 7.36 1.23
C TRP A 24 1.51 7.56 2.32
N GLN A 25 0.88 8.73 2.34
CA GLN A 25 -0.19 9.03 3.30
C GLN A 25 -1.44 8.17 3.05
N GLU A 26 -1.81 7.99 1.78
CA GLU A 26 -2.92 7.11 1.38
C GLU A 26 -2.66 5.66 1.80
N ALA A 27 -1.44 5.16 1.63
CA ALA A 27 -1.07 3.81 2.02
C ALA A 27 -1.06 3.62 3.54
N ASP A 28 -0.62 4.62 4.30
CA ASP A 28 -0.70 4.61 5.77
C ASP A 28 -2.15 4.56 6.25
N ALA A 29 -3.02 5.41 5.69
CA ALA A 29 -4.45 5.45 6.03
C ALA A 29 -5.13 4.13 5.67
N PHE A 30 -4.88 3.61 4.47
CA PHE A 30 -5.37 2.31 4.01
C PHE A 30 -4.94 1.18 4.95
N ALA A 31 -3.66 1.15 5.31
CA ALA A 31 -3.13 0.11 6.18
C ALA A 31 -3.76 0.18 7.57
N ALA A 32 -3.93 1.38 8.13
CA ALA A 32 -4.56 1.55 9.44
C ALA A 32 -6.04 1.16 9.44
N GLU A 33 -6.80 1.58 8.43
CA GLU A 33 -8.26 1.40 8.39
C GLU A 33 -8.66 -0.01 7.95
N HIS A 34 -7.96 -0.55 6.95
CA HIS A 34 -8.40 -1.77 6.27
C HIS A 34 -7.51 -2.98 6.58
N VAL A 35 -6.21 -2.80 6.78
CA VAL A 35 -5.26 -3.89 7.01
C VAL A 35 -5.14 -4.25 8.48
N ALA A 36 -4.92 -3.26 9.35
CA ALA A 36 -4.66 -3.48 10.78
C ALA A 36 -5.76 -4.31 11.49
N PRO A 37 -7.07 -4.06 11.26
CA PRO A 37 -8.12 -4.87 11.89
C PRO A 37 -8.15 -6.35 11.45
N ARG A 38 -7.40 -6.70 10.40
CA ARG A 38 -7.42 -8.03 9.77
C ARG A 38 -6.07 -8.74 9.85
N ALA A 39 -5.01 -8.08 10.32
CA ALA A 39 -3.64 -8.58 10.30
C ALA A 39 -3.52 -9.96 10.98
N ALA A 40 -4.00 -10.10 12.22
CA ALA A 40 -3.95 -11.36 12.97
C ALA A 40 -4.67 -12.52 12.25
N ARG A 41 -5.78 -12.23 11.55
CA ARG A 41 -6.52 -13.24 10.78
C ARG A 41 -5.74 -13.68 9.54
N MET A 42 -5.09 -12.74 8.84
CA MET A 42 -4.26 -13.04 7.68
C MET A 42 -3.07 -13.91 8.08
N ASP A 43 -2.40 -13.56 9.18
CA ASP A 43 -1.23 -14.31 9.67
C ASP A 43 -1.59 -15.73 10.13
N ALA A 44 -2.78 -15.93 10.68
CA ALA A 44 -3.27 -17.25 11.09
C ALA A 44 -3.66 -18.17 9.89
N ALA A 45 -3.75 -17.63 8.67
CA ALA A 45 -4.18 -18.35 7.48
C ALA A 45 -3.31 -18.04 6.24
N PRO A 46 -2.00 -18.35 6.27
CA PRO A 46 -1.04 -17.92 5.25
C PRO A 46 -1.30 -18.46 3.83
N GLY A 47 -2.10 -19.53 3.69
CA GLY A 47 -2.54 -20.06 2.39
C GLY A 47 -3.81 -19.42 1.82
N ARG A 48 -4.35 -18.37 2.46
CA ARG A 48 -5.60 -17.71 2.05
C ARG A 48 -5.41 -16.21 1.91
N VAL A 49 -5.88 -15.66 0.80
CA VAL A 49 -5.92 -14.21 0.57
C VAL A 49 -7.12 -13.59 1.29
N GLU A 50 -6.91 -12.50 2.00
CA GLU A 50 -7.98 -11.67 2.56
C GLU A 50 -8.65 -10.86 1.44
N ARG A 51 -9.72 -11.42 0.87
CA ARG A 51 -10.39 -10.87 -0.32
C ARG A 51 -10.84 -9.44 -0.14
N LYS A 52 -11.31 -9.03 1.05
CA LYS A 52 -11.76 -7.65 1.24
C LYS A 52 -10.61 -6.64 1.07
N VAL A 53 -9.42 -6.96 1.57
CA VAL A 53 -8.24 -6.09 1.39
C VAL A 53 -7.84 -6.08 -0.08
N ALA A 54 -7.82 -7.23 -0.74
CA ALA A 54 -7.51 -7.34 -2.16
C ALA A 54 -8.48 -6.51 -3.03
N ASP A 55 -9.79 -6.62 -2.81
CA ASP A 55 -10.80 -5.87 -3.56
C ASP A 55 -10.63 -4.36 -3.39
N LEU A 56 -10.30 -3.90 -2.18
CA LEU A 56 -10.05 -2.49 -1.90
C LEU A 56 -8.76 -1.97 -2.57
N MET A 57 -7.71 -2.80 -2.67
CA MET A 57 -6.50 -2.49 -3.43
C MET A 57 -6.76 -2.45 -4.94
N ALA A 58 -7.56 -3.40 -5.44
CA ALA A 58 -7.98 -3.46 -6.84
C ALA A 58 -8.78 -2.22 -7.24
N ALA A 59 -9.75 -1.79 -6.41
CA ALA A 59 -10.54 -0.58 -6.66
C ALA A 59 -9.68 0.69 -6.76
N ARG A 60 -8.52 0.72 -6.09
CA ARG A 60 -7.53 1.80 -6.16
C ARG A 60 -6.51 1.62 -7.29
N ARG A 61 -6.61 0.52 -8.06
CA ARG A 61 -5.66 0.10 -9.12
C ARG A 61 -4.24 -0.13 -8.62
N TRP A 62 -4.06 -0.45 -7.34
CA TRP A 62 -2.74 -0.62 -6.73
C TRP A 62 -2.00 -1.88 -7.21
N PHE A 63 -2.71 -2.93 -7.62
CA PHE A 63 -2.09 -4.07 -8.30
C PHE A 63 -1.47 -3.70 -9.66
N ALA A 64 -2.02 -2.69 -10.32
CA ALA A 64 -1.60 -2.19 -11.62
C ALA A 64 -0.82 -0.86 -11.51
N VAL A 65 -0.16 -0.60 -10.37
CA VAL A 65 0.48 0.69 -10.07
C VAL A 65 1.56 1.10 -11.08
N THR A 66 2.31 0.13 -11.63
CA THR A 66 3.33 0.36 -12.66
C THR A 66 2.81 0.23 -14.08
N VAL A 67 1.61 -0.34 -14.26
CA VAL A 67 1.02 -0.60 -15.57
C VAL A 67 0.57 0.74 -16.19
N PRO A 68 0.83 0.99 -17.49
CA PRO A 68 0.36 2.20 -18.16
C PRO A 68 -1.16 2.42 -18.06
N ALA A 69 -1.58 3.69 -18.05
CA ALA A 69 -2.99 4.06 -17.93
C ALA A 69 -3.86 3.56 -19.09
N VAL A 70 -3.29 3.39 -20.30
CA VAL A 70 -3.99 2.83 -21.47
C VAL A 70 -4.47 1.39 -21.24
N PHE A 71 -3.84 0.66 -20.32
CA PHE A 71 -4.25 -0.69 -19.91
C PHE A 71 -5.00 -0.69 -18.57
N GLY A 72 -5.47 0.48 -18.10
CA GLY A 72 -6.19 0.62 -16.84
C GLY A 72 -5.31 0.70 -15.59
N GLY A 73 -3.98 0.81 -15.73
CA GLY A 73 -3.06 1.00 -14.61
C GLY A 73 -2.86 2.45 -14.18
N LEU A 74 -1.90 2.70 -13.29
CA LEU A 74 -1.58 4.05 -12.79
C LEU A 74 -0.32 4.67 -13.41
N GLY A 75 0.55 3.89 -14.04
CA GLY A 75 1.81 4.36 -14.62
C GLY A 75 2.72 5.10 -13.62
N ALA A 76 2.60 4.81 -12.32
CA ALA A 76 3.22 5.59 -11.25
C ALA A 76 4.67 5.20 -10.96
N GLY A 77 5.20 4.20 -11.66
CA GLY A 77 6.60 3.78 -11.57
C GLY A 77 6.94 2.93 -10.33
N HIS A 78 8.19 2.49 -10.26
CA HIS A 78 8.65 1.53 -9.25
C HIS A 78 8.76 2.14 -7.85
N VAL A 79 9.05 3.44 -7.72
CA VAL A 79 9.07 4.11 -6.42
C VAL A 79 7.67 4.07 -5.78
N ALA A 80 6.62 4.39 -6.54
CA ALA A 80 5.23 4.26 -6.07
C ALA A 80 4.89 2.82 -5.64
N ARG A 81 5.30 1.81 -6.41
CA ARG A 81 5.13 0.40 -6.02
C ARG A 81 5.83 0.09 -4.69
N THR A 82 7.07 0.53 -4.53
CA THR A 82 7.85 0.30 -3.31
C THR A 82 7.25 1.02 -2.11
N VAL A 83 6.71 2.23 -2.29
CA VAL A 83 5.97 2.93 -1.23
C VAL A 83 4.78 2.08 -0.76
N LEU A 84 3.92 1.59 -1.67
CA LEU A 84 2.79 0.74 -1.30
C LEU A 84 3.22 -0.50 -0.51
N VAL A 85 4.21 -1.24 -1.02
CA VAL A 85 4.75 -2.43 -0.35
C VAL A 85 5.28 -2.08 1.04
N HIS A 86 6.14 -1.06 1.13
CA HIS A 86 6.77 -0.66 2.39
C HIS A 86 5.72 -0.25 3.44
N ARG A 87 4.76 0.59 3.06
CA ARG A 87 3.78 1.14 4.02
C ARG A 87 2.80 0.08 4.51
N ILE A 88 2.30 -0.76 3.62
CA ILE A 88 1.40 -1.86 4.00
C ILE A 88 2.16 -2.91 4.84
N ALA A 89 3.41 -3.23 4.48
CA ALA A 89 4.22 -4.23 5.19
C ALA A 89 4.54 -3.84 6.64
N ARG A 90 4.56 -2.54 6.97
CA ARG A 90 4.69 -2.07 8.35
C ARG A 90 3.52 -2.47 9.26
N VAL A 91 2.37 -2.80 8.67
CA VAL A 91 1.17 -3.24 9.39
C VAL A 91 0.95 -4.75 9.24
N SER A 92 1.08 -5.28 8.03
CA SER A 92 1.00 -6.72 7.77
C SER A 92 1.79 -7.11 6.53
N ALA A 93 2.77 -8.01 6.70
CA ALA A 93 3.52 -8.58 5.59
C ALA A 93 2.62 -9.41 4.66
N ALA A 94 1.65 -10.14 5.21
CA ALA A 94 0.68 -10.91 4.44
C ALA A 94 -0.12 -10.01 3.48
N ALA A 95 -0.58 -8.84 3.94
CA ALA A 95 -1.31 -7.90 3.09
C ALA A 95 -0.44 -7.25 2.01
N ALA A 96 0.83 -6.97 2.30
CA ALA A 96 1.76 -6.38 1.34
C ALA A 96 2.17 -7.36 0.22
N ALA A 97 1.99 -8.66 0.45
CA ALA A 97 2.32 -9.74 -0.48
C ALA A 97 1.15 -10.18 -1.36
N ILE A 98 -0.05 -9.61 -1.18
CA ILE A 98 -1.20 -9.80 -2.07
C ILE A 98 -0.87 -9.20 -3.44
#